data_AF-A0A8J3AEZ2-F1
#
_entry.id   AF-A0A8J3AEZ2-F1
#
_cell.length_a   1.000
_cell.length_b   1.000
_cell.length_c   1.000
_cell.angle_alpha   90.00
_cell.angle_beta   90.00
_cell.angle_gamma   90.00
#
_symmetry.space_group_name_H-M   'P 1'
#
loop_
_entity.id
_entity.type
_entity.pdbx_description
1 polymer ?
#
loop_
_entity_poly.entity_id
_entity_poly.type
_entity_poly.pdbx_seq_one_letter_code
_entity_poly.pdbx_strand_id
1 'polypeptide(L)'
;MSDVPFDPSQAAGQQPSEEEVRAYLGQLRVAPVEQVVAEVASALLNAAQVKLGRQDGRLLIDLVGGLTEQVRGRLPEDLTSQLDQALEQLRLAQVEAEREVTQAGAQGHVEEGDLAAPQDGDATDTGGASGGQQTPPSGGASTPPTGGPGSAASRLWVPGR
;
A
#
# COMPACT_ATOMS: atom_id res chain seq x y z
N MET A 1 -39.69 -5.30 31.59
CA MET A 1 -38.43 -5.37 30.83
C MET A 1 -38.48 -4.20 29.86
N SER A 2 -37.89 -3.08 30.27
CA SER A 2 -37.89 -1.86 29.45
C SER A 2 -36.75 -1.97 28.45
N ASP A 3 -37.10 -1.99 27.16
CA ASP A 3 -36.19 -1.74 26.06
C ASP A 3 -35.56 -0.36 26.26
N VAL A 4 -34.27 -0.33 26.55
CA VAL A 4 -33.47 0.90 26.49
C VAL A 4 -33.05 1.03 25.04
N PRO A 5 -33.54 2.03 24.29
CA PRO A 5 -33.11 2.24 22.92
C PRO A 5 -31.61 2.56 22.91
N PHE A 6 -30.84 1.72 22.23
CA PHE A 6 -29.46 2.02 21.88
C PHE A 6 -29.49 3.22 20.93
N ASP A 7 -29.07 4.37 21.42
CA ASP A 7 -28.95 5.59 20.64
C ASP A 7 -27.54 5.64 20.03
N PRO A 8 -27.37 5.35 18.72
CA PRO A 8 -26.06 5.35 18.06
C PRO A 8 -25.43 6.76 18.04
N SER A 9 -26.17 7.80 18.38
CA SER A 9 -25.67 9.18 18.50
C SER A 9 -24.67 9.35 19.65
N GLN A 10 -24.68 8.48 20.67
CA GLN A 10 -23.72 8.56 21.78
C GLN A 10 -22.37 7.90 21.46
N ALA A 11 -22.26 7.14 20.37
CA ALA A 11 -20.98 6.61 19.89
C ALA A 11 -20.20 7.61 19.01
N ALA A 12 -20.81 8.76 18.68
CA ALA A 12 -20.17 9.81 17.89
C ALA A 12 -19.23 10.66 18.76
N GLY A 13 -18.00 10.16 18.93
CA GLY A 13 -16.79 10.98 19.01
C GLY A 13 -16.75 12.03 20.11
N GLN A 14 -16.59 11.58 21.36
CA GLN A 14 -16.00 12.44 22.38
C GLN A 14 -14.55 12.73 21.93
N GLN A 15 -14.32 13.88 21.30
CA GLN A 15 -12.95 14.30 21.00
C GLN A 15 -12.21 14.48 22.32
N PRO A 16 -11.02 13.89 22.47
CA PRO A 16 -10.26 14.02 23.71
C PRO A 16 -10.02 15.49 24.02
N SER A 17 -10.14 15.86 25.29
CA SER A 17 -9.91 17.24 25.71
C SER A 17 -8.46 17.64 25.48
N GLU A 18 -8.20 18.94 25.36
CA GLU A 18 -6.82 19.43 25.21
C GLU A 18 -5.94 19.02 26.40
N GLU A 19 -6.52 18.97 27.62
CA GLU A 19 -5.82 18.47 28.80
C GLU A 19 -5.46 16.98 28.68
N GLU A 20 -6.37 16.15 28.16
CA GLU A 20 -6.14 14.72 27.95
C GLU A 20 -5.04 14.49 26.91
N VAL A 21 -5.07 15.22 25.79
CA VAL A 21 -4.01 15.14 24.76
C VAL A 21 -2.66 15.57 25.34
N ARG A 22 -2.61 16.67 26.10
CA ARG A 22 -1.36 17.13 26.73
C ARG A 22 -0.83 16.12 27.75
N ALA A 23 -1.71 15.51 28.55
CA ALA A 23 -1.33 14.48 29.50
C ALA A 23 -0.78 13.24 28.79
N TYR A 24 -1.45 12.79 27.72
CA TYR A 24 -1.01 11.66 26.91
C TYR A 24 0.35 11.91 26.23
N LEU A 25 0.55 13.08 25.63
CA LEU A 25 1.85 13.47 25.06
C LEU A 25 2.94 13.54 26.14
N GLY A 26 2.59 13.97 27.35
CA GLY A 26 3.47 13.93 28.51
C GLY A 26 3.91 12.51 28.87
N GLN A 27 2.97 11.55 28.85
CA GLN A 27 3.26 10.13 29.09
C GLN A 27 4.16 9.55 28.00
N LEU A 28 3.87 9.80 26.72
CA LEU A 28 4.69 9.31 25.60
C LEU A 28 6.13 9.81 25.65
N ARG A 29 6.38 11.03 26.15
CA ARG A 29 7.74 11.58 26.26
C ARG A 29 8.61 10.84 27.28
N VAL A 30 7.99 10.22 28.27
CA VAL A 30 8.68 9.50 29.36
C VAL A 30 8.63 7.99 29.17
N ALA A 31 7.79 7.51 28.25
CA ALA A 31 7.63 6.09 27.96
C ALA A 31 8.92 5.46 27.39
N PRO A 32 9.24 4.20 27.74
CA PRO A 32 10.28 3.44 27.06
C PRO A 32 9.99 3.34 25.57
N VAL A 33 11.03 3.50 24.74
CA VAL A 33 10.87 3.46 23.28
C VAL A 33 10.34 2.10 22.81
N GLU A 34 10.73 1.03 23.49
CA GLU A 34 10.27 -0.33 23.25
C GLU A 34 8.75 -0.44 23.39
N GLN A 35 8.20 0.20 24.43
CA GLN A 35 6.76 0.22 24.67
C GLN A 35 6.03 1.00 23.56
N VAL A 36 6.54 2.18 23.19
CA VAL A 36 5.94 2.99 22.12
C VAL A 36 5.95 2.24 20.79
N VAL A 37 7.07 1.60 20.45
CA VAL A 37 7.16 0.81 19.21
C VAL A 37 6.22 -0.39 19.25
N ALA A 38 6.12 -1.10 20.38
CA ALA A 38 5.19 -2.22 20.52
C ALA A 38 3.73 -1.80 20.36
N GLU A 39 3.33 -0.66 20.96
CA GLU A 39 1.97 -0.11 20.83
C GLU A 39 1.66 0.29 19.38
N VAL A 40 2.59 1.00 18.72
CA VAL A 40 2.43 1.40 17.31
C VAL A 40 2.36 0.18 16.39
N ALA A 41 3.27 -0.77 16.56
CA ALA A 41 3.28 -2.00 15.77
C ALA A 41 1.98 -2.80 15.97
N SER A 42 1.52 -2.95 17.22
CA SER A 42 0.25 -3.61 17.53
C SER A 42 -0.95 -2.92 16.87
N ALA A 43 -1.03 -1.60 16.94
CA ALA A 43 -2.10 -0.84 16.28
C ALA A 43 -2.11 -1.06 14.76
N LEU A 44 -0.94 -1.03 14.12
CA LEU A 44 -0.80 -1.27 12.68
C LEU A 44 -1.14 -2.72 12.30
N LEU A 45 -0.70 -3.70 13.09
CA LEU A 45 -1.02 -5.12 12.87
C LEU A 45 -2.53 -5.38 12.98
N ASN A 46 -3.19 -4.80 13.99
CA ASN A 46 -4.65 -4.90 14.14
C ASN A 46 -5.37 -4.24 12.95
N ALA A 47 -4.91 -3.07 12.51
CA ALA A 47 -5.48 -2.41 11.33
C ALA A 47 -5.27 -3.25 10.05
N ALA A 48 -4.11 -3.89 9.91
CA ALA A 48 -3.83 -4.80 8.81
C ALA A 48 -4.76 -6.02 8.81
N GLN A 49 -5.02 -6.63 9.97
CA GLN A 49 -5.96 -7.75 10.12
C GLN A 49 -7.36 -7.41 9.62
N VAL A 50 -7.87 -6.22 9.95
CA VAL A 50 -9.21 -5.77 9.53
C VAL A 50 -9.25 -5.45 8.03
N LYS A 51 -8.11 -5.18 7.41
CA LYS A 51 -7.97 -4.85 5.99
C LYS A 51 -7.33 -5.97 5.17
N LEU A 52 -7.39 -7.21 5.63
CA LEU A 52 -6.83 -8.34 4.89
C LEU A 52 -7.48 -8.46 3.50
N GLY A 53 -6.66 -8.79 2.50
CA GLY A 53 -7.08 -8.96 1.11
C GLY A 53 -7.15 -7.66 0.31
N ARG A 54 -7.06 -6.51 0.99
CA ARG A 54 -7.06 -5.17 0.40
C ARG A 54 -5.64 -4.65 0.19
N GLN A 55 -5.47 -3.67 -0.70
CA GLN A 55 -4.18 -3.02 -0.92
C GLN A 55 -3.69 -2.28 0.34
N ASP A 56 -4.61 -1.66 1.07
CA ASP A 56 -4.33 -1.01 2.35
C ASP A 56 -3.71 -1.97 3.38
N GLY A 57 -4.26 -3.20 3.48
CA GLY A 57 -3.77 -4.21 4.42
C GLY A 57 -2.32 -4.58 4.12
N ARG A 58 -2.00 -4.72 2.84
CA ARG A 58 -0.63 -5.00 2.37
C ARG A 58 0.32 -3.86 2.72
N LEU A 59 -0.07 -2.61 2.48
CA LEU A 59 0.74 -1.44 2.85
C LEU A 59 1.02 -1.39 4.36
N LEU A 60 0.02 -1.69 5.19
CA LEU A 60 0.18 -1.72 6.65
C LEU A 60 1.14 -2.82 7.11
N ILE A 61 1.04 -4.02 6.50
CA ILE A 61 1.98 -5.12 6.75
C ILE A 61 3.41 -4.71 6.36
N ASP A 62 3.59 -4.09 5.20
CA ASP A 62 4.89 -3.64 4.71
C ASP A 62 5.48 -2.53 5.59
N LEU A 63 4.64 -1.61 6.08
CA LEU A 63 5.05 -0.56 7.02
C LEU A 63 5.57 -1.14 8.33
N VAL A 64 4.87 -2.12 8.91
CA VAL A 64 5.34 -2.79 10.14
C VAL A 64 6.62 -3.59 9.88
N GLY A 65 6.74 -4.23 8.72
CA GLY A 65 7.97 -4.90 8.30
C GLY A 65 9.17 -3.94 8.21
N GLY A 66 8.98 -2.80 7.56
CA GLY A 66 10.01 -1.75 7.47
C GLY A 66 10.38 -1.15 8.82
N LEU A 67 9.39 -0.91 9.69
CA LEU A 67 9.61 -0.46 11.06
C LEU A 67 10.45 -1.48 11.84
N THR A 68 10.07 -2.75 11.81
CA THR A 68 10.72 -3.84 12.54
C THR A 68 12.19 -3.99 12.11
N GLU A 69 12.45 -3.90 10.81
CA GLU A 69 13.82 -3.95 10.29
C GLU A 69 14.66 -2.74 10.72
N GLN A 70 14.08 -1.54 10.69
CA GLN A 70 14.78 -0.31 11.07
C GLN A 70 15.17 -0.24 12.56
N VAL A 71 14.43 -0.94 13.41
CA VAL A 71 14.66 -1.01 14.86
C VAL A 71 15.38 -2.27 15.30
N ARG A 72 15.68 -3.20 14.37
CA ARG A 72 16.40 -4.45 14.64
C ARG A 72 17.76 -4.15 15.28
N GLY A 73 18.11 -4.90 16.32
CA GLY A 73 19.34 -4.69 17.10
C GLY A 73 19.33 -3.48 18.05
N ARG A 74 18.25 -2.68 18.07
CA ARG A 74 18.03 -1.63 19.08
C ARG A 74 16.94 -1.99 20.09
N LEU A 75 16.04 -2.90 19.72
CA LEU A 75 15.00 -3.42 20.59
C LEU A 75 15.36 -4.83 21.09
N PRO A 76 14.69 -5.32 22.14
CA PRO A 76 14.84 -6.71 22.58
C PRO A 76 14.52 -7.71 21.47
N GLU A 77 15.38 -8.73 21.34
CA GLU A 77 15.26 -9.77 20.30
C GLU A 77 13.90 -10.49 20.35
N ASP A 78 13.38 -10.73 21.56
CA ASP A 78 12.08 -11.38 21.76
C ASP A 78 10.94 -10.57 21.14
N LEU A 79 11.00 -9.23 21.20
CA LEU A 79 9.98 -8.36 20.61
C LEU A 79 10.07 -8.40 19.09
N THR A 80 11.27 -8.27 18.52
CA THR A 80 11.44 -8.33 17.06
C THR A 80 11.07 -9.70 16.50
N SER A 81 11.35 -10.79 17.22
CA SER A 81 10.94 -12.14 16.82
C SER A 81 9.42 -12.32 16.85
N GLN A 82 8.72 -11.79 17.87
CA GLN A 82 7.26 -11.81 17.92
C GLN A 82 6.63 -11.04 16.75
N LEU A 83 7.21 -9.87 16.40
CA LEU A 83 6.77 -9.10 15.25
C LEU A 83 7.01 -9.84 13.92
N ASP A 84 8.18 -10.47 13.77
CA ASP A 84 8.51 -11.27 12.59
C ASP A 84 7.48 -12.41 12.41
N GLN A 85 7.16 -13.15 13.48
CA GLN A 85 6.14 -14.21 13.44
C GLN A 85 4.74 -13.69 13.08
N ALA A 86 4.32 -12.56 13.67
CA ALA A 86 3.04 -11.94 13.36
C ALA A 86 2.96 -11.49 11.89
N LEU A 87 4.04 -10.89 11.38
CA LEU A 87 4.14 -10.47 9.98
C LEU A 87 4.07 -11.64 9.01
N GLU A 88 4.75 -12.75 9.31
CA GLU A 88 4.68 -13.97 8.49
C GLU A 88 3.25 -14.49 8.39
N GLN A 89 2.54 -14.59 9.53
CA GLN A 89 1.15 -15.03 9.57
C GLN A 89 0.23 -14.10 8.77
N LEU A 90 0.38 -12.78 8.93
CA LEU A 90 -0.43 -11.81 8.20
C LEU A 90 -0.16 -11.81 6.70
N ARG A 91 1.09 -12.00 6.27
CA ARG A 91 1.41 -12.09 4.84
C ARG A 91 0.74 -13.30 4.18
N LEU A 92 0.71 -14.44 4.87
CA LEU A 92 0.00 -15.63 4.40
C LEU A 92 -1.51 -15.35 4.32
N ALA A 93 -2.10 -14.85 5.41
CA ALA A 93 -3.52 -14.50 5.46
C ALA A 93 -3.90 -13.44 4.41
N GLN A 94 -3.02 -12.48 4.13
CA GLN A 94 -3.22 -11.44 3.11
C GLN A 94 -3.35 -12.06 1.72
N VAL A 95 -2.45 -12.99 1.35
CA VAL A 95 -2.49 -13.65 0.04
C VAL A 95 -3.74 -14.51 -0.11
N GLU A 96 -4.18 -15.16 0.96
CA GLU A 96 -5.42 -15.94 0.97
C GLU A 96 -6.64 -15.02 0.79
N ALA A 97 -6.74 -13.96 1.59
CA ALA A 97 -7.83 -12.99 1.51
C ALA A 97 -7.84 -12.22 0.18
N GLU A 98 -6.70 -11.93 -0.43
CA GLU A 98 -6.61 -11.27 -1.75
C GLU A 98 -7.32 -12.10 -2.83
N ARG A 99 -7.26 -13.44 -2.74
CA ARG A 99 -7.97 -14.35 -3.66
C ARG A 99 -9.47 -14.26 -3.46
N GLU A 100 -9.93 -14.21 -2.21
CA GLU A 100 -11.34 -14.08 -1.85
C GLU A 100 -11.91 -12.74 -2.30
N VAL A 101 -11.21 -11.63 -2.02
CA VAL A 101 -11.60 -10.28 -2.45
C VAL A 101 -11.61 -10.18 -3.97
N THR A 102 -10.62 -10.74 -4.67
CA THR A 102 -10.61 -10.78 -6.15
C THR A 102 -11.79 -11.56 -6.70
N GLN A 103 -12.15 -12.70 -6.09
CA GLN A 103 -13.30 -13.49 -6.49
C GLN A 103 -14.61 -12.73 -6.25
N ALA A 104 -14.74 -12.03 -5.13
CA ALA A 104 -15.89 -11.18 -4.83
C ALA A 104 -15.98 -9.98 -5.78
N GLY A 105 -14.85 -9.37 -6.13
CA GLY A 105 -14.75 -8.29 -7.12
C GLY A 105 -15.19 -8.72 -8.51
N ALA A 106 -14.86 -9.95 -8.94
CA ALA A 106 -15.36 -10.53 -10.18
C ALA A 106 -16.90 -10.71 -10.21
N GLN A 107 -17.53 -10.73 -9.03
CA GLN A 107 -18.99 -10.78 -8.86
C GLN A 107 -19.61 -9.38 -8.72
N GLY A 108 -18.81 -8.32 -8.84
CA GLY A 108 -19.26 -6.92 -8.79
C GLY A 108 -19.23 -6.28 -7.40
N HIS A 109 -18.68 -6.94 -6.38
CA HIS A 109 -18.47 -6.32 -5.07
C HIS A 109 -17.20 -5.47 -5.09
N VAL A 110 -17.35 -4.15 -5.09
CA VAL A 110 -16.24 -3.20 -4.95
C VAL A 110 -16.19 -2.73 -3.50
N GLU A 111 -15.03 -2.87 -2.86
CA GLU A 111 -14.84 -2.39 -1.49
C GLU A 111 -14.53 -0.89 -1.48
N GLU A 112 -15.35 -0.13 -0.75
CA GLU A 112 -15.18 1.31 -0.63
C GLU A 112 -13.93 1.67 0.19
N GLY A 113 -13.17 2.65 -0.31
CA GLY A 113 -11.99 3.18 0.36
C GLY A 113 -10.76 2.25 0.34
N ASP A 114 -10.70 1.25 -0.55
CA ASP A 114 -9.43 0.54 -0.82
C ASP A 114 -8.53 1.41 -1.70
N LEU A 115 -7.22 1.34 -1.46
CA LEU A 115 -6.25 1.97 -2.33
C LEU A 115 -6.38 1.41 -3.75
N ALA A 116 -6.43 2.31 -4.73
CA ALA A 116 -6.38 1.92 -6.13
C ALA A 116 -5.08 1.15 -6.39
N ALA A 117 -5.16 0.08 -7.18
CA ALA A 117 -3.97 -0.64 -7.61
C ALA A 117 -2.98 0.36 -8.24
N PRO A 118 -1.68 0.30 -7.89
CA PRO A 118 -0.69 1.15 -8.52
C PRO A 118 -0.79 0.97 -10.03
N GLN A 119 -1.01 2.07 -10.76
CA GLN A 119 -0.99 2.04 -12.21
C GLN A 119 0.44 1.71 -12.64
N ASP A 120 0.67 0.45 -13.03
CA ASP A 120 1.89 0.06 -13.70
C ASP A 120 1.94 0.76 -15.07
N GLY A 121 2.60 1.92 -15.11
CA GLY A 121 3.09 2.57 -16.31
C GLY A 121 2.23 3.71 -16.86
N ASP A 122 2.37 4.91 -16.27
CA ASP A 122 2.31 6.15 -17.07
C ASP A 122 3.69 6.82 -16.99
N ALA A 123 4.58 6.34 -17.86
CA ALA A 123 5.83 7.03 -18.14
C ALA A 123 5.51 8.27 -18.98
N THR A 124 5.45 9.42 -18.31
CA THR A 124 5.85 10.73 -18.85
C THR A 124 5.36 11.06 -20.27
N ASP A 125 4.21 11.71 -20.38
CA ASP A 125 4.01 12.76 -21.38
C ASP A 125 3.79 14.12 -20.68
N THR A 126 4.86 14.66 -20.12
CA THR A 126 4.95 16.06 -19.74
C THR A 126 5.82 16.78 -20.77
N GLY A 127 5.18 17.23 -21.85
CA GLY A 127 5.91 17.83 -22.97
C GLY A 127 5.10 18.68 -23.94
N GLY A 128 4.35 19.67 -23.46
CA GLY A 128 4.27 20.96 -24.19
C GLY A 128 2.97 21.32 -24.92
N ALA A 129 2.36 22.38 -24.40
CA ALA A 129 1.59 23.43 -25.04
C ALA A 129 1.30 23.37 -26.57
N SER A 130 0.02 23.55 -26.87
CA SER A 130 -0.53 24.47 -27.88
C SER A 130 0.24 24.68 -29.18
N GLY A 131 -0.31 24.17 -30.28
CA GLY A 131 -0.25 24.87 -31.56
C GLY A 131 -0.10 23.97 -32.79
N GLY A 132 -0.91 24.26 -33.81
CA GLY A 132 -0.47 24.10 -35.18
C GLY A 132 -0.89 22.80 -35.88
N GLN A 133 -2.12 22.82 -36.38
CA GLN A 133 -2.50 22.13 -37.61
C GLN A 133 -1.47 22.44 -38.72
N GLN A 134 -0.78 21.42 -39.25
CA GLN A 134 -0.12 21.51 -40.56
C GLN A 134 0.09 20.13 -41.20
N THR A 135 -0.28 20.09 -42.47
CA THR A 135 -0.43 19.01 -43.45
C THR A 135 0.89 18.30 -43.85
N PRO A 136 0.81 17.06 -44.39
CA PRO A 136 1.97 16.34 -44.91
C PRO A 136 2.31 16.78 -46.35
N PRO A 137 3.59 16.76 -46.78
CA PRO A 137 3.91 16.61 -48.19
C PRO A 137 4.35 15.17 -48.49
N SER A 138 3.59 14.56 -49.39
CA SER A 138 3.94 13.35 -50.14
C SER A 138 4.94 13.69 -51.27
N GLY A 139 5.88 12.78 -51.54
CA GLY A 139 6.70 12.73 -52.77
C GLY A 139 8.20 12.49 -52.46
N GLY A 140 8.90 11.48 -52.96
CA GLY A 140 8.59 10.52 -54.01
C GLY A 140 9.53 9.29 -54.02
N ALA A 141 9.29 8.44 -55.01
CA ALA A 141 9.56 7.01 -55.11
C ALA A 141 11.03 6.54 -55.15
N SER A 142 11.27 5.31 -54.68
CA SER A 142 11.85 4.21 -55.49
C SER A 142 11.57 2.84 -54.83
N THR A 143 11.08 1.90 -55.63
CA THR A 143 10.61 0.54 -55.32
C THR A 143 11.73 -0.53 -55.40
N PRO A 144 11.48 -1.82 -55.01
CA PRO A 144 12.40 -2.73 -54.30
C PRO A 144 12.98 -3.85 -55.23
N PRO A 145 13.61 -4.96 -54.74
CA PRO A 145 12.83 -6.09 -54.15
C PRO A 145 13.55 -7.02 -53.12
N THR A 146 12.74 -7.80 -52.40
CA THR A 146 12.95 -9.19 -51.88
C THR A 146 13.81 -9.46 -50.63
N GLY A 147 13.19 -10.01 -49.58
CA GLY A 147 13.85 -10.80 -48.52
C GLY A 147 12.98 -10.95 -47.26
N GLY A 148 12.46 -12.15 -47.01
CA GLY A 148 11.49 -12.50 -45.95
C GLY A 148 12.01 -12.47 -44.50
N PRO A 149 11.21 -12.99 -43.54
CA PRO A 149 11.24 -12.62 -42.12
C PRO A 149 12.41 -13.26 -41.39
N GLY A 150 13.31 -12.44 -40.85
CA GLY A 150 14.48 -12.87 -40.13
C GLY A 150 14.65 -12.13 -38.81
N SER A 151 14.29 -12.82 -37.72
CA SER A 151 14.99 -12.85 -36.44
C SER A 151 15.81 -11.62 -36.04
N ALA A 152 15.29 -10.83 -35.10
CA ALA A 152 16.09 -9.91 -34.29
C ALA A 152 15.75 -10.08 -32.80
N ALA A 153 15.80 -11.31 -32.31
CA ALA A 153 16.16 -11.57 -30.93
C ALA A 153 17.59 -11.04 -30.72
N SER A 154 17.74 -9.78 -30.32
CA SER A 154 18.96 -9.22 -29.73
C SER A 154 18.73 -7.75 -29.41
N ARG A 155 18.45 -7.47 -28.13
CA ARG A 155 18.90 -6.27 -27.41
C ARG A 155 18.49 -6.41 -25.94
N LEU A 156 19.22 -7.28 -25.23
CA LEU A 156 19.30 -7.23 -23.77
C LEU A 156 20.06 -5.94 -23.42
N TRP A 157 19.37 -4.97 -22.83
CA TRP A 157 19.97 -3.73 -22.36
C TRP A 157 20.39 -3.90 -20.90
N VAL A 158 21.66 -3.62 -20.59
CA VAL A 158 22.19 -3.53 -19.23
C VAL A 158 22.95 -2.21 -19.10
N PRO A 159 22.58 -1.34 -18.16
CA PRO A 159 23.40 -0.18 -17.82
C PRO A 159 23.88 -0.23 -16.38
N GLY A 160 25.12 0.25 -16.23
CA GLY A 160 25.63 0.81 -14.97
C GLY A 160 26.75 0.00 -14.35
N ARG A 161 27.96 0.14 -14.92
CA ARG A 161 29.21 0.12 -14.17
C ARG A 161 29.54 1.54 -13.74
#